data_AF-A0A1F7NQZ3-F1
#
_entry.id   AF-A0A1F7NQZ3-F1
#
_cell.length_a   1.000
_cell.length_b   1.000
_cell.length_c   1.000
_cell.angle_alpha   90.00
_cell.angle_beta   90.00
_cell.angle_gamma   90.00
#
_symmetry.space_group_name_H-M   'P 1'
#
loop_
_entity.id
_entity.type
_entity.pdbx_description
1 polymer ?
#
loop_
_entity_poly.entity_id
_entity_poly.type
_entity_poly.pdbx_seq_one_letter_code
_entity_poly.pdbx_strand_id
1 'polypeptide(L)'
;MRQRADGSAGFALAELLVVLAVAGLVLLALTGLLQQGGQAYLDGTARLDAQQSARVALERLGRELRGAGIDPRGTGFLPLANPTPTGFTIQNDLNGDGVISGNPERITYALRGRTLRRNAGGGAQPIIDDVEALTFAYLDAEGRPTRVPGEIRSVLIAVTTGPQEPGTGAVTMTTQVRFRNR
;
A
#
# COMPACT_ATOMS: atom_id res chain seq x y z
N MET A 1 -0.15 50.97 75.60
CA MET A 1 0.67 50.53 74.44
C MET A 1 -0.21 49.71 73.52
N ARG A 2 -0.47 50.21 72.31
CA ARG A 2 -1.20 49.52 71.23
C ARG A 2 -0.19 48.67 70.45
N GLN A 3 -0.43 47.37 70.32
CA GLN A 3 0.16 46.58 69.23
C GLN A 3 -0.96 45.83 68.51
N ARG A 4 -0.87 45.97 67.19
CA ARG A 4 -1.89 45.73 66.18
C ARG A 4 -2.16 44.24 66.04
N ALA A 5 -3.44 43.87 65.96
CA ALA A 5 -3.83 42.62 65.33
C ALA A 5 -3.56 42.77 63.83
N ASP A 6 -2.58 42.04 63.31
CA ASP A 6 -2.30 41.98 61.88
C ASP A 6 -3.51 41.39 61.15
N GLY A 7 -4.05 42.17 60.21
CA GLY A 7 -5.16 41.77 59.37
C GLY A 7 -4.74 40.69 58.38
N SER A 8 -4.86 39.44 58.76
CA SER A 8 -4.77 38.26 57.89
C SER A 8 -6.11 38.00 57.19
N ALA A 9 -6.61 38.98 56.44
CA ALA A 9 -7.80 38.85 55.61
C ALA A 9 -7.56 39.48 54.24
N GLY A 10 -7.57 38.68 53.17
CA GLY A 10 -7.89 39.24 51.84
C GLY A 10 -7.32 38.65 50.55
N PHE A 11 -6.49 37.59 50.54
CA PHE A 11 -5.92 37.07 49.28
C PHE A 11 -6.44 35.69 48.82
N ALA A 12 -7.19 34.95 49.63
CA ALA A 12 -7.47 33.53 49.33
C ALA A 12 -8.42 33.28 48.15
N LEU A 13 -9.47 34.09 47.93
CA LEU A 13 -10.45 33.80 46.88
C LEU A 13 -9.99 34.23 45.49
N ALA A 14 -9.44 35.43 45.35
CA ALA A 14 -8.95 35.93 44.06
C ALA A 14 -7.77 35.09 43.56
N GLU A 15 -6.85 34.70 44.45
CA GLU A 15 -5.71 33.85 44.11
C GLU A 15 -6.18 32.44 43.71
N LEU A 16 -7.16 31.87 44.41
CA LEU A 16 -7.76 30.58 44.05
C LEU A 16 -8.50 30.63 42.70
N LEU A 17 -9.17 31.74 42.38
CA LEU A 17 -9.78 31.95 41.07
C LEU A 17 -8.73 32.04 39.95
N VAL A 18 -7.60 32.71 40.19
CA VAL A 18 -6.49 32.77 39.24
C VAL A 18 -5.88 31.40 39.04
N VAL A 19 -5.64 30.63 40.11
CA VAL A 19 -5.12 29.26 40.02
C VAL A 19 -6.05 28.36 39.23
N LEU A 20 -7.36 28.41 39.49
CA LEU A 20 -8.36 27.64 38.73
C LEU A 20 -8.41 28.05 37.25
N ALA A 21 -8.32 29.35 36.95
CA ALA A 21 -8.29 29.84 35.58
C ALA A 21 -7.06 29.34 34.83
N VAL A 22 -5.87 29.43 35.43
CA VAL A 22 -4.62 28.93 34.85
C VAL A 22 -4.64 27.40 34.70
N ALA A 23 -5.11 26.67 35.72
CA ALA A 23 -5.24 25.22 35.68
C ALA A 23 -6.20 24.78 34.55
N GLY A 24 -7.32 25.48 34.38
CA GLY A 24 -8.26 25.26 33.28
C GLY A 24 -7.61 25.44 31.90
N LEU A 25 -6.84 26.53 31.71
CA LEU A 25 -6.10 26.77 30.47
C LEU A 25 -5.06 25.67 30.19
N VAL A 26 -4.33 25.23 31.21
CA VAL A 26 -3.35 24.15 31.10
C VAL A 26 -4.04 22.82 30.72
N LEU A 27 -5.15 22.47 31.37
CA LEU A 27 -5.92 21.27 31.05
C LEU A 27 -6.47 21.31 29.61
N LEU A 28 -6.95 22.48 29.16
CA LEU A 28 -7.38 22.67 27.78
C LEU A 28 -6.23 22.49 26.78
N ALA A 29 -5.04 23.02 27.07
CA ALA A 29 -3.87 22.83 26.23
C ALA A 29 -3.43 21.34 26.17
N LEU A 30 -3.41 20.66 27.32
CA LEU A 30 -3.02 19.25 27.41
C LEU A 30 -4.00 18.32 26.68
N THR A 31 -5.30 18.57 26.81
CA THR A 31 -6.33 17.78 26.10
C THR A 31 -6.20 17.96 24.59
N GLY A 32 -5.96 19.18 24.11
CA GLY A 32 -5.67 19.43 22.70
C GLY A 32 -4.44 18.65 22.20
N LEU A 33 -3.36 18.66 22.97
CA LEU A 33 -2.14 17.91 22.61
C LEU A 33 -2.37 16.40 22.58
N LEU A 34 -3.10 15.86 23.56
CA LEU A 34 -3.42 14.43 23.61
C LEU A 34 -4.29 13.99 22.42
N GLN A 35 -5.30 14.79 22.07
CA GLN A 35 -6.15 14.53 20.91
C GLN A 35 -5.36 14.56 19.60
N GLN A 36 -4.50 15.57 19.42
CA GLN A 36 -3.62 15.66 18.25
C GLN A 36 -2.63 14.49 18.18
N GLY A 37 -2.02 14.12 19.30
CA GLY A 37 -1.12 12.97 19.38
C GLY A 37 -1.82 11.66 19.05
N GLY A 38 -3.05 11.46 19.51
CA GLY A 38 -3.87 10.28 19.20
C GLY A 38 -4.19 10.17 17.71
N GLN A 39 -4.61 11.25 17.06
CA GLN A 39 -4.87 11.26 15.62
C GLN A 39 -3.60 11.01 14.80
N ALA A 40 -2.50 11.68 15.16
CA ALA A 40 -1.22 11.48 14.49
C ALA A 40 -0.72 10.03 14.62
N TYR A 41 -0.96 9.38 15.75
CA TYR A 41 -0.64 7.97 15.94
C TYR A 41 -1.45 7.06 15.01
N LEU A 42 -2.77 7.24 14.94
CA LEU A 42 -3.65 6.42 14.08
C LEU A 42 -3.32 6.58 12.60
N ASP A 43 -3.10 7.81 12.14
CA ASP A 43 -2.66 8.10 10.77
C ASP A 43 -1.29 7.46 10.47
N GLY A 44 -0.38 7.51 11.45
CA GLY A 44 0.93 6.87 11.37
C GLY A 44 0.82 5.36 11.19
N THR A 45 -0.01 4.70 12.01
CA THR A 45 -0.23 3.25 11.92
C THR A 45 -0.88 2.85 10.59
N ALA A 46 -1.91 3.58 10.13
CA ALA A 46 -2.58 3.29 8.87
C ALA A 46 -1.64 3.40 7.67
N ARG A 47 -0.75 4.41 7.66
CA ARG A 47 0.28 4.56 6.63
C ARG A 47 1.30 3.43 6.62
N LEU A 48 1.72 2.96 7.80
CA LEU A 48 2.67 1.85 7.92
C LEU A 48 2.05 0.55 7.41
N ASP A 49 0.81 0.27 7.76
CA ASP A 49 0.08 -0.92 7.29
C ASP A 49 -0.14 -0.89 5.77
N ALA A 50 -0.52 0.27 5.22
CA ALA A 50 -0.65 0.48 3.78
C ALA A 50 0.68 0.28 3.04
N GLN A 51 1.80 0.76 3.60
CA GLN A 51 3.14 0.54 3.05
C GLN A 51 3.56 -0.93 3.09
N GLN A 52 3.33 -1.61 4.21
CA GLN A 52 3.74 -3.00 4.39
C GLN A 52 2.96 -3.93 3.47
N SER A 53 1.63 -3.75 3.39
CA SER A 53 0.78 -4.53 2.48
C SER A 53 1.18 -4.32 1.02
N ALA A 54 1.41 -3.06 0.60
CA ALA A 54 1.90 -2.74 -0.74
C ALA A 54 3.25 -3.40 -1.04
N ARG A 55 4.20 -3.36 -0.10
CA ARG A 55 5.50 -4.01 -0.23
C ARG A 55 5.36 -5.52 -0.43
N VAL A 56 4.60 -6.20 0.42
CA VAL A 56 4.37 -7.65 0.31
C VAL A 56 3.75 -8.02 -1.04
N ALA A 57 2.76 -7.24 -1.49
CA ALA A 57 2.11 -7.45 -2.79
C ALA A 57 3.09 -7.29 -3.97
N LEU A 58 3.89 -6.21 -3.96
CA LEU A 58 4.88 -5.94 -5.00
C LEU A 58 6.02 -6.96 -5.01
N GLU A 59 6.49 -7.42 -3.85
CA GLU A 59 7.52 -8.47 -3.76
C GLU A 59 7.04 -9.79 -4.35
N ARG A 60 5.79 -10.17 -4.08
CA ARG A 60 5.19 -11.37 -4.67
C ARG A 60 5.01 -11.24 -6.17
N LEU A 61 4.36 -10.16 -6.62
CA LEU A 61 4.19 -9.85 -8.04
C LEU A 61 5.54 -9.87 -8.77
N GLY A 62 6.55 -9.20 -8.21
CA GLY A 62 7.87 -9.10 -8.82
C GLY A 62 8.59 -10.43 -8.90
N ARG A 63 8.43 -11.31 -7.91
CA ARG A 63 9.00 -12.67 -7.95
C ARG A 63 8.36 -13.50 -9.07
N GLU A 64 7.04 -13.48 -9.17
CA GLU A 64 6.29 -14.26 -10.17
C GLU A 64 6.51 -13.72 -11.59
N LEU A 65 6.51 -12.40 -11.77
CA LEU A 65 6.82 -11.76 -13.07
C LEU A 65 8.25 -12.01 -13.52
N ARG A 66 9.24 -11.93 -12.61
CA ARG A 66 10.64 -12.18 -12.97
C ARG A 66 10.84 -13.61 -13.51
N GLY A 67 10.10 -14.57 -12.96
CA GLY A 67 10.11 -15.97 -13.37
C GLY A 67 9.17 -16.30 -14.53
N ALA A 68 8.44 -15.34 -15.11
CA ALA A 68 7.52 -15.59 -16.21
C ALA A 68 8.23 -16.08 -17.48
N GLY A 69 7.50 -16.83 -18.31
CA GLY A 69 8.00 -17.32 -19.60
C GLY A 69 8.98 -18.48 -19.51
N ILE A 70 8.89 -19.32 -18.48
CA ILE A 70 9.63 -20.59 -18.45
C ILE A 70 9.15 -21.44 -19.64
N ASP A 71 10.08 -21.84 -20.51
CA ASP A 71 9.83 -22.63 -21.72
C ASP A 71 11.04 -23.55 -21.99
N PRO A 72 11.14 -24.69 -21.29
CA PRO A 72 12.30 -25.58 -21.38
C PRO A 72 12.44 -26.25 -22.75
N ARG A 73 11.36 -26.30 -23.54
CA ARG A 73 11.34 -26.88 -24.89
C ARG A 73 11.58 -25.86 -26.00
N GLY A 74 11.63 -24.57 -25.67
CA GLY A 74 11.85 -23.50 -26.65
C GLY A 74 10.72 -23.39 -27.68
N THR A 75 9.49 -23.71 -27.27
CA THR A 75 8.29 -23.64 -28.12
C THR A 75 7.93 -22.21 -28.54
N GLY A 76 8.46 -21.20 -27.86
CA GLY A 76 8.27 -19.79 -28.17
C GLY A 76 7.10 -19.15 -27.40
N PHE A 77 6.80 -19.63 -26.19
CA PHE A 77 5.70 -19.06 -25.41
C PHE A 77 5.96 -17.61 -24.98
N LEU A 78 4.88 -16.82 -24.97
CA LEU A 78 4.92 -15.44 -24.49
C LEU A 78 4.79 -15.43 -22.96
N PRO A 79 5.68 -14.72 -22.22
CA PRO A 79 5.64 -14.69 -20.75
C PRO A 79 4.31 -14.18 -20.17
N LEU A 80 3.63 -13.29 -20.90
CA LEU A 80 2.36 -12.70 -20.53
C LEU A 80 1.28 -12.92 -21.60
N ALA A 81 0.05 -13.05 -21.14
CA ALA A 81 -1.19 -12.95 -21.93
C ALA A 81 -2.12 -11.89 -21.33
N ASN A 82 -3.03 -11.37 -22.16
CA ASN A 82 -4.06 -10.40 -21.79
C ASN A 82 -3.55 -9.17 -20.99
N PRO A 83 -2.53 -8.44 -21.49
CA PRO A 83 -2.03 -7.25 -20.80
C PRO A 83 -3.08 -6.13 -20.79
N THR A 84 -3.44 -5.67 -19.59
CA THR A 84 -4.35 -4.55 -19.36
C THR A 84 -3.78 -3.62 -18.29
N PRO A 85 -4.21 -2.35 -18.20
CA PRO A 85 -3.72 -1.45 -17.16
C PRO A 85 -3.87 -1.97 -15.72
N THR A 86 -4.79 -2.90 -15.47
CA THR A 86 -5.12 -3.39 -14.12
C THR A 86 -5.05 -4.91 -13.98
N GLY A 87 -4.47 -5.61 -14.96
CA GLY A 87 -4.31 -7.06 -14.87
C GLY A 87 -3.59 -7.69 -16.07
N PHE A 88 -3.13 -8.92 -15.87
CA PHE A 88 -2.46 -9.77 -16.87
C PHE A 88 -2.50 -11.23 -16.45
N THR A 89 -2.13 -12.12 -17.35
CA THR A 89 -1.88 -13.54 -17.06
C THR A 89 -0.42 -13.88 -17.32
N ILE A 90 0.29 -14.40 -16.33
CA ILE A 90 1.61 -15.02 -16.47
C ILE A 90 1.44 -16.40 -17.09
N GLN A 91 2.36 -16.79 -17.97
CA GLN A 91 2.43 -18.12 -18.59
C GLN A 91 3.80 -18.75 -18.37
N ASN A 92 3.82 -20.03 -18.00
CA ASN A 92 5.02 -20.84 -17.80
C ASN A 92 4.74 -22.30 -18.15
N ASP A 93 5.61 -22.95 -18.92
CA ASP A 93 5.61 -24.41 -19.10
C ASP A 93 6.40 -25.06 -17.95
N LEU A 94 5.72 -25.30 -16.83
CA LEU A 94 6.36 -25.74 -15.57
C LEU A 94 6.65 -27.24 -15.55
N ASN A 95 5.84 -28.04 -16.23
CA ASN A 95 6.05 -29.49 -16.34
C ASN A 95 6.96 -29.87 -17.52
N GLY A 96 7.26 -28.90 -18.39
CA GLY A 96 8.10 -29.08 -19.56
C GLY A 96 7.47 -29.97 -20.61
N ASP A 97 6.14 -29.95 -20.76
CA ASP A 97 5.38 -30.73 -21.74
C ASP A 97 5.09 -29.96 -23.05
N GLY A 98 5.54 -28.71 -23.14
CA GLY A 98 5.38 -27.86 -24.31
C GLY A 98 3.94 -27.39 -24.52
N VAL A 99 3.10 -27.38 -23.49
CA VAL A 99 1.73 -26.87 -23.50
C VAL A 99 1.50 -25.98 -22.28
N ILE A 100 0.75 -24.89 -22.44
CA ILE A 100 0.25 -24.09 -21.32
C ILE A 100 -1.18 -24.54 -21.02
N SER A 101 -1.32 -25.54 -20.15
CA SER A 101 -2.55 -26.30 -19.91
C SER A 101 -3.52 -25.65 -18.90
N GLY A 102 -3.12 -24.56 -18.24
CA GLY A 102 -3.94 -23.91 -17.21
C GLY A 102 -3.15 -23.76 -15.92
N ASN A 103 -3.74 -24.07 -14.77
CA ASN A 103 -3.02 -23.94 -13.50
C ASN A 103 -2.16 -25.19 -13.24
N PRO A 104 -0.93 -25.06 -12.71
CA PRO A 104 -0.27 -23.84 -12.21
C PRO A 104 0.50 -23.02 -13.26
N GLU A 105 0.45 -23.42 -14.52
CA GLU A 105 1.16 -22.83 -15.67
C GLU A 105 0.64 -21.44 -16.08
N ARG A 106 -0.56 -21.07 -15.60
CA ARG A 106 -1.18 -19.76 -15.74
C ARG A 106 -1.44 -19.15 -14.38
N ILE A 107 -1.03 -17.90 -14.21
CA ILE A 107 -1.35 -17.12 -13.01
C ILE A 107 -1.95 -15.79 -13.45
N THR A 108 -3.21 -15.55 -13.10
CA THR A 108 -3.91 -14.33 -13.47
C THR A 108 -3.94 -13.34 -12.32
N TYR A 109 -3.45 -12.13 -12.59
CA TYR A 109 -3.56 -10.98 -11.71
C TYR A 109 -4.60 -10.01 -12.26
N ALA A 110 -5.51 -9.56 -11.42
CA ALA A 110 -6.50 -8.57 -11.81
C ALA A 110 -7.01 -7.76 -10.63
N LEU A 111 -7.12 -6.45 -10.81
CA LEU A 111 -7.86 -5.59 -9.89
C LEU A 111 -9.37 -5.87 -10.04
N ARG A 112 -10.05 -6.05 -8.91
CA ARG A 112 -11.50 -6.23 -8.81
C ARG A 112 -11.99 -5.33 -7.68
N GLY A 113 -12.73 -4.27 -8.01
CA GLY A 113 -13.02 -3.22 -7.05
C GLY A 113 -11.72 -2.60 -6.55
N ARG A 114 -11.53 -2.58 -5.22
CA ARG A 114 -10.31 -2.10 -4.54
C ARG A 114 -9.34 -3.22 -4.16
N THR A 115 -9.57 -4.46 -4.62
CA THR A 115 -8.73 -5.60 -4.25
C THR A 115 -7.98 -6.13 -5.47
N LEU A 116 -6.65 -6.16 -5.39
CA LEU A 116 -5.83 -6.89 -6.36
C LEU A 116 -5.90 -8.37 -6.02
N ARG A 117 -6.35 -9.18 -6.99
CA ARG A 117 -6.49 -10.62 -6.82
C ARG A 117 -5.52 -11.39 -7.70
N ARG A 118 -5.14 -12.57 -7.23
CA ARG A 118 -4.31 -13.56 -7.92
C ARG A 118 -5.07 -14.88 -8.02
N ASN A 119 -5.17 -15.44 -9.22
CA ASN A 119 -5.73 -16.77 -9.45
C ASN A 119 -4.67 -17.69 -10.07
N ALA A 120 -4.40 -18.82 -9.43
CA ALA A 120 -3.42 -19.82 -9.88
C ALA A 120 -3.91 -21.25 -9.70
N GLY A 121 -5.23 -21.50 -9.73
CA GLY A 121 -5.79 -22.85 -9.60
C GLY A 121 -6.93 -22.95 -8.59
N GLY A 122 -6.71 -22.38 -7.41
CA GLY A 122 -7.67 -22.46 -6.28
C GLY A 122 -8.70 -21.34 -6.23
N GLY A 123 -8.90 -20.61 -7.34
CA GLY A 123 -9.73 -19.40 -7.37
C GLY A 123 -8.93 -18.11 -7.12
N ALA A 124 -9.60 -16.98 -7.30
CA ALA A 124 -8.98 -15.66 -7.15
C ALA A 124 -8.82 -15.31 -5.66
N GLN A 125 -7.60 -15.30 -5.16
CA GLN A 125 -7.23 -14.92 -3.79
C GLN A 125 -6.87 -13.43 -3.72
N PRO A 126 -7.24 -12.70 -2.65
CA PRO A 126 -6.78 -11.32 -2.44
C PRO A 126 -5.27 -11.32 -2.17
N ILE A 127 -4.58 -10.31 -2.71
CA ILE A 127 -3.15 -10.07 -2.48
C ILE A 127 -2.95 -8.78 -1.68
N ILE A 128 -3.75 -7.77 -2.01
CA ILE A 128 -3.81 -6.49 -1.32
C ILE A 128 -5.19 -5.90 -1.51
N ASP A 129 -5.74 -5.36 -0.42
CA ASP A 129 -6.99 -4.63 -0.38
C ASP A 129 -6.72 -3.12 -0.37
N ASP A 130 -7.79 -2.32 -0.37
CA ASP A 130 -7.71 -0.86 -0.27
C ASP A 130 -6.81 -0.19 -1.31
N VAL A 131 -6.78 -0.77 -2.51
CA VAL A 131 -6.12 -0.21 -3.68
C VAL A 131 -6.97 0.94 -4.22
N GLU A 132 -6.48 2.16 -4.06
CA GLU A 132 -7.06 3.37 -4.67
C GLU A 132 -6.76 3.44 -6.16
N ALA A 133 -5.53 3.08 -6.55
CA ALA A 133 -5.10 3.04 -7.93
C ALA A 133 -4.08 1.92 -8.17
N LEU A 134 -4.18 1.26 -9.31
CA LEU A 134 -3.19 0.29 -9.78
C LEU A 134 -2.97 0.49 -11.27
N THR A 135 -1.71 0.56 -11.67
CA THR A 135 -1.33 0.58 -13.09
C THR A 135 -0.22 -0.42 -13.35
N PHE A 136 -0.43 -1.23 -14.39
CA PHE A 136 0.61 -1.99 -15.08
C PHE A 136 0.92 -1.29 -16.40
N ALA A 137 2.12 -0.72 -16.50
CA ALA A 137 2.68 -0.25 -17.75
C ALA A 137 3.63 -1.31 -18.29
N TYR A 138 3.36 -1.80 -19.49
CA TYR A 138 4.14 -2.82 -20.16
C TYR A 138 5.13 -2.14 -21.11
N LEU A 139 6.41 -2.48 -20.99
CA LEU A 139 7.48 -1.78 -21.68
C LEU A 139 8.26 -2.75 -22.59
N ASP A 140 8.63 -2.30 -23.78
CA ASP A 140 9.48 -3.03 -24.73
C ASP A 140 10.97 -3.03 -24.29
N ALA A 141 11.87 -3.45 -25.18
CA ALA A 141 13.31 -3.53 -24.89
C ALA A 141 13.96 -2.16 -24.71
N GLU A 142 13.41 -1.14 -25.35
CA GLU A 142 13.85 0.24 -25.32
C GLU A 142 13.12 1.07 -24.25
N GLY A 143 12.23 0.44 -23.47
CA GLY A 143 11.48 1.08 -22.39
C GLY A 143 10.24 1.85 -22.85
N ARG A 144 9.77 1.65 -24.08
CA ARG A 144 8.55 2.31 -24.59
C ARG A 144 7.31 1.49 -24.25
N PRO A 145 6.15 2.14 -24.00
CA PRO A 145 4.90 1.42 -23.75
C PRO A 145 4.48 0.56 -24.93
N THR A 146 4.25 -0.73 -24.70
CA THR A 146 3.69 -1.67 -25.69
C THR A 146 2.69 -2.59 -25.01
N ARG A 147 1.58 -2.92 -25.67
CA ARG A 147 0.68 -3.99 -25.21
C ARG A 147 0.78 -5.24 -26.09
N VAL A 148 1.69 -5.24 -27.06
CA VAL A 148 1.96 -6.41 -27.90
C VAL A 148 2.68 -7.44 -27.03
N PRO A 149 2.06 -8.59 -26.69
CA PRO A 149 2.67 -9.51 -25.72
C PRO A 149 4.02 -10.06 -26.17
N GLY A 150 4.29 -10.06 -27.49
CA GLY A 150 5.57 -10.38 -28.14
C GLY A 150 6.74 -9.44 -27.79
N GLU A 151 6.45 -8.19 -27.42
CA GLU A 151 7.47 -7.14 -27.29
C GLU A 151 7.81 -6.81 -25.85
N ILE A 152 6.92 -7.14 -24.89
CA ILE A 152 7.06 -6.76 -23.47
C ILE A 152 8.33 -7.36 -22.85
N ARG A 153 9.27 -6.53 -22.40
CA ARG A 153 10.48 -6.96 -21.66
C ARG A 153 10.40 -6.67 -20.17
N SER A 154 9.61 -5.67 -19.78
CA SER A 154 9.40 -5.35 -18.37
C SER A 154 8.00 -4.82 -18.09
N VAL A 155 7.60 -4.88 -16.82
CA VAL A 155 6.36 -4.30 -16.32
C VAL A 155 6.71 -3.30 -15.22
N LEU A 156 6.32 -2.05 -15.42
CA LEU A 156 6.29 -1.03 -14.37
C LEU A 156 4.95 -1.13 -13.65
N ILE A 157 5.01 -1.34 -12.35
CA ILE A 157 3.86 -1.51 -11.47
C ILE A 157 3.82 -0.30 -10.55
N ALA A 158 2.72 0.44 -10.58
CA ALA A 158 2.44 1.50 -9.63
C ALA A 158 1.16 1.15 -8.87
N VAL A 159 1.24 1.07 -7.54
CA VAL A 159 0.10 0.81 -6.66
C VAL A 159 -0.02 1.94 -5.64
N THR A 160 -1.23 2.46 -5.50
CA THR A 160 -1.59 3.42 -4.46
C THR A 160 -2.58 2.75 -3.53
N THR A 161 -2.21 2.64 -2.26
CA THR A 161 -3.04 2.05 -1.19
C THR A 161 -3.31 3.08 -0.11
N GLY A 162 -4.50 3.05 0.46
CA GLY A 162 -4.87 4.00 1.50
C GLY A 162 -6.27 3.75 2.03
N PRO A 163 -6.62 4.36 3.18
CA PRO A 163 -7.94 4.28 3.74
C PRO A 163 -9.03 4.61 2.72
N GLN A 164 -10.26 4.16 2.97
CA GLN A 164 -11.40 4.46 2.10
C GLN A 164 -11.75 5.97 2.07
N GLU A 165 -11.25 6.74 3.05
CA GLU A 165 -11.26 8.20 3.10
C GLU A 165 -10.20 8.79 2.14
N PRO A 166 -10.60 9.52 1.08
CA PRO A 166 -9.66 10.01 0.07
C PRO A 166 -8.60 10.97 0.66
N GLY A 167 -7.32 10.68 0.42
CA GLY A 167 -6.21 11.62 0.62
C GLY A 167 -5.52 11.61 1.99
N THR A 168 -6.06 10.93 2.99
CA THR A 168 -5.41 10.79 4.30
C THR A 168 -4.67 9.45 4.36
N GLY A 169 -3.34 9.50 4.36
CA GLY A 169 -2.52 8.30 4.58
C GLY A 169 -2.38 7.36 3.39
N ALA A 170 -2.76 7.82 2.18
CA ALA A 170 -2.46 7.11 0.94
C ALA A 170 -0.95 7.01 0.70
N VAL A 171 -0.53 5.85 0.21
CA VAL A 171 0.85 5.48 -0.03
C VAL A 171 0.95 4.98 -1.47
N THR A 172 1.82 5.59 -2.26
CA THR A 172 2.13 5.11 -3.61
C THR A 172 3.48 4.42 -3.62
N MET A 173 3.52 3.19 -4.12
CA MET A 173 4.75 2.43 -4.34
C MET A 173 4.86 2.02 -5.80
N THR A 174 6.08 2.10 -6.33
CA THR A 174 6.38 1.73 -7.72
C THR A 174 7.51 0.72 -7.75
N THR A 175 7.39 -0.29 -8.62
CA THR A 175 8.48 -1.22 -8.93
C THR A 175 8.48 -1.55 -10.41
N GLN A 176 9.66 -1.73 -11.00
CA GLN A 176 9.81 -2.20 -12.36
C GLN A 176 10.42 -3.59 -12.36
N VAL A 177 9.79 -4.52 -13.05
CA VAL A 177 10.21 -5.92 -13.09
C VAL A 177 10.52 -6.31 -14.53
N ARG A 178 11.78 -6.64 -14.79
CA ARG A 178 12.23 -7.23 -16.05
C ARG A 178 12.09 -8.75 -15.99
N PHE A 179 11.64 -9.35 -17.10
CA PHE A 179 11.56 -10.81 -17.21
C PHE A 179 12.96 -11.42 -17.33
N ARG A 180 13.17 -12.59 -16.73
CA ARG A 180 14.45 -13.33 -16.85
C ARG A 180 14.54 -14.15 -18.13
N ASN A 181 13.40 -14.69 -18.57
CA ASN A 181 13.35 -15.65 -19.67
C ASN A 181 13.00 -14.97 -21.01
N ARG A 182 13.44 -13.72 -21.21
CA ARG A 182 13.08 -12.93 -22.38
C ARG A 182 14.06 -11.81 -22.73
#